data_AF-A0A356BWZ9-F1
#
_entry.id   AF-A0A356BWZ9-F1
#
_cell.length_a   1.000
_cell.length_b   1.000
_cell.length_c   1.000
_cell.angle_alpha   90.00
_cell.angle_beta   90.00
_cell.angle_gamma   90.00
#
_symmetry.space_group_name_H-M   'P 1'
#
loop_
_entity.id
_entity.type
_entity.pdbx_description
1 polymer ?
#
loop_
_entity_poly.entity_id
_entity_poly.type
_entity_poly.pdbx_seq_one_letter_code
_entity_poly.pdbx_strand_id
1 'polypeptide(L)'
;WGFDDALPILIKGCRAITEFAADLGIKTMVENHGYFCQDSERMEKLVNGVDHPNFGVLLDMGNFLVVDEDPAQAVGRLMPYTFHVHAKDFHVKSGNG
;
A
#
# COMPACT_ATOMS: atom_id res chain seq x y z
N TRP A 1 -16.44 3.31 -12.14
CA TRP A 1 -16.02 3.42 -10.75
C TRP A 1 -14.51 3.32 -10.72
N GLY A 2 -13.85 4.45 -10.43
CA GLY A 2 -12.40 4.54 -10.29
C GLY A 2 -11.95 4.28 -8.85
N PHE A 3 -10.65 4.42 -8.60
CA PHE A 3 -10.09 4.26 -7.26
C PHE A 3 -10.70 5.24 -6.26
N ASP A 4 -10.82 6.53 -6.62
CA ASP A 4 -11.33 7.55 -5.70
C ASP A 4 -12.81 7.31 -5.32
N ASP A 5 -13.61 6.69 -6.20
CA ASP A 5 -14.98 6.28 -5.86
C ASP A 5 -15.02 5.13 -4.84
N ALA A 6 -14.03 4.24 -4.87
CA ALA A 6 -13.91 3.09 -3.97
C ALA A 6 -13.20 3.44 -2.66
N LEU A 7 -12.38 4.48 -2.64
CA LEU A 7 -11.53 4.86 -1.51
C LEU A 7 -12.34 5.01 -0.19
N PRO A 8 -13.52 5.65 -0.14
CA PRO A 8 -14.31 5.73 1.10
C PRO A 8 -14.75 4.35 1.62
N ILE A 9 -15.01 3.39 0.73
CA ILE A 9 -15.39 2.03 1.10
C ILE A 9 -14.18 1.27 1.66
N LEU A 10 -13.03 1.41 1.00
CA LEU A 10 -11.76 0.81 1.47
C LEU A 10 -11.39 1.33 2.86
N ILE A 11 -11.42 2.65 3.05
CA ILE A 11 -11.13 3.30 4.33
C ILE A 11 -12.02 2.72 5.43
N LYS A 12 -13.33 2.66 5.21
CA LYS A 12 -14.29 2.14 6.18
C LYS A 12 -14.00 0.67 6.55
N GLY A 13 -13.72 -0.16 5.54
CA GLY A 13 -13.41 -1.58 5.75
C GLY A 13 -12.11 -1.78 6.52
N CYS A 14 -11.03 -1.14 6.07
CA CYS A 14 -9.73 -1.21 6.73
C CYS A 14 -9.80 -0.70 8.18
N ARG A 15 -10.49 0.42 8.42
CA ARG A 15 -10.66 0.99 9.76
C ARG A 15 -11.34 0.03 10.72
N ALA A 16 -12.46 -0.57 10.31
CA ALA A 16 -13.22 -1.49 11.15
C ALA A 16 -12.39 -2.73 11.55
N ILE A 17 -11.62 -3.30 10.61
CA ILE A 17 -10.72 -4.42 10.89
C ILE A 17 -9.58 -3.99 11.81
N THR A 18 -9.01 -2.80 11.57
CA THR A 18 -7.91 -2.23 12.35
C THR A 18 -8.30 -2.03 13.81
N GLU A 19 -9.47 -1.45 14.06
CA GLU A 19 -9.97 -1.17 15.42
C GLU A 19 -10.21 -2.48 16.18
N PHE A 20 -10.84 -3.46 15.54
CA PHE A 20 -11.03 -4.79 16.14
C PHE A 20 -9.69 -5.48 16.44
N ALA A 21 -8.73 -5.43 15.52
CA ALA A 21 -7.43 -6.07 15.69
C ALA A 21 -6.57 -5.36 16.76
N ALA A 22 -6.77 -4.07 16.99
CA ALA A 22 -6.02 -3.29 17.98
C ALA A 22 -6.25 -3.82 19.41
N ASP A 23 -7.49 -4.19 19.74
CA ASP A 23 -7.84 -4.79 21.04
C ASP A 23 -7.16 -6.14 21.28
N LEU A 24 -6.75 -6.81 20.19
CA LEU A 24 -6.03 -8.08 20.22
C LEU A 24 -4.50 -7.90 20.15
N GLY A 25 -4.00 -6.66 20.11
CA GLY A 25 -2.58 -6.36 19.94
C GLY A 25 -2.02 -6.73 18.57
N ILE A 26 -2.89 -6.87 17.55
CA ILE A 26 -2.50 -7.24 16.18
C ILE A 26 -2.51 -6.00 15.30
N LYS A 27 -1.35 -5.67 14.71
CA LYS A 27 -1.25 -4.63 13.69
C LYS A 27 -1.82 -5.14 12.37
N THR A 28 -2.48 -4.24 11.65
CA THR A 28 -3.03 -4.52 10.32
C THR A 28 -2.34 -3.67 9.28
N MET A 29 -2.27 -4.19 8.05
CA MET A 29 -1.56 -3.56 6.96
C MET A 29 -2.28 -3.80 5.64
N VAL A 30 -2.06 -2.89 4.69
CA VAL A 30 -2.35 -3.12 3.27
C VAL A 30 -1.04 -3.29 2.51
N GLU A 31 -0.97 -4.28 1.62
CA GLU A 31 0.15 -4.47 0.71
C GLU A 31 -0.12 -3.74 -0.61
N ASN A 32 0.90 -3.06 -1.16
CA ASN A 32 0.83 -2.60 -2.55
C ASN A 32 0.89 -3.82 -3.46
N HIS A 33 -0.27 -4.36 -3.86
CA HIS A 33 -0.35 -5.48 -4.81
C HIS A 33 -1.42 -5.29 -5.92
N GLY A 34 -1.12 -5.73 -7.14
CA GLY A 34 -2.01 -5.68 -8.30
C GLY A 34 -1.99 -4.34 -9.05
N TYR A 35 -3.16 -3.88 -9.52
CA TYR A 35 -3.28 -2.65 -10.33
C TYR A 35 -4.22 -1.61 -9.71
N PHE A 36 -4.98 -1.98 -8.69
CA PHE A 36 -6.06 -1.14 -8.16
C PHE A 36 -5.57 -0.21 -7.04
N CYS A 37 -4.95 -0.79 -6.00
CA CYS A 37 -4.36 -0.07 -4.86
C CYS A 37 -2.89 -0.51 -4.76
N GLN A 38 -2.04 0.10 -5.59
CA GLN A 38 -0.68 -0.37 -5.87
C GLN A 38 0.32 0.80 -5.82
N ASP A 39 0.07 1.84 -6.62
CA ASP A 39 0.98 2.99 -6.68
C ASP A 39 1.04 3.73 -5.35
N SER A 40 2.18 4.38 -5.11
CA SER A 40 2.48 4.99 -3.83
C SER A 40 1.49 6.09 -3.44
N GLU A 41 0.91 6.81 -4.40
CA GLU A 41 -0.08 7.85 -4.11
C GLU A 41 -1.41 7.26 -3.64
N ARG A 42 -1.91 6.19 -4.27
CA ARG A 42 -3.13 5.49 -3.82
C ARG A 42 -2.96 4.85 -2.45
N MET A 43 -1.79 4.24 -2.21
CA MET A 43 -1.46 3.65 -0.91
C MET A 43 -1.39 4.73 0.19
N GLU A 44 -0.77 5.88 -0.10
CA GLU A 44 -0.71 7.02 0.81
C GLU A 44 -2.11 7.61 1.09
N LYS A 45 -2.96 7.75 0.06
CA LYS A 45 -4.35 8.18 0.25
C LYS A 45 -5.13 7.22 1.18
N LEU A 46 -4.95 5.91 1.01
CA LEU A 46 -5.65 4.93 1.83
C LEU A 46 -5.17 4.96 3.28
N VAL A 47 -3.85 4.95 3.53
CA VAL A 47 -3.32 4.90 4.90
C VAL A 47 -3.66 6.18 5.67
N ASN A 48 -3.56 7.35 5.03
CA ASN A 48 -3.97 8.63 5.62
C ASN A 48 -5.49 8.74 5.79
N GLY A 49 -6.27 8.10 4.91
CA GLY A 49 -7.72 8.06 5.05
C GLY A 49 -8.19 7.16 6.19
N VAL A 50 -7.50 6.05 6.44
CA VAL A 50 -7.76 5.17 7.59
C VAL A 50 -7.36 5.83 8.90
N ASP A 51 -6.28 6.62 8.92
CA ASP A 51 -5.85 7.48 10.05
C ASP A 51 -5.88 6.78 11.42
N HIS A 52 -5.22 5.62 11.53
CA HIS A 52 -5.20 4.85 12.77
C HIS A 52 -3.78 4.31 13.06
N PRO A 53 -3.23 4.46 14.27
CA PRO A 53 -1.85 4.07 14.58
C PRO A 53 -1.59 2.56 14.52
N ASN A 54 -2.65 1.74 14.47
CA ASN A 54 -2.60 0.28 14.31
C ASN A 54 -2.76 -0.18 12.84
N PHE A 55 -2.88 0.75 11.89
CA PHE A 55 -2.91 0.49 10.46
C PHE A 55 -1.68 1.07 9.77
N GLY A 56 -1.10 0.32 8.84
CA GLY A 56 0.07 0.75 8.09
C GLY A 56 0.20 0.05 6.75
N VAL A 57 1.40 0.09 6.19
CA VAL A 57 1.72 -0.49 4.89
C VAL A 57 2.63 -1.71 5.06
N LEU A 58 2.31 -2.78 4.31
CA LEU A 58 3.27 -3.82 3.97
C LEU A 58 3.87 -3.40 2.62
N LEU A 59 5.12 -2.94 2.64
CA LEU A 59 5.77 -2.38 1.47
C LEU A 59 6.49 -3.49 0.72
N ASP A 60 5.99 -3.85 -0.46
CA ASP A 60 6.70 -4.68 -1.43
C ASP A 60 7.43 -3.76 -2.41
N MET A 61 8.75 -3.72 -2.30
CA MET A 61 9.58 -2.81 -3.11
C MET A 61 9.54 -3.12 -4.61
N GLY A 62 9.26 -4.36 -4.99
CA GLY A 62 9.25 -4.74 -6.40
C GLY A 62 7.91 -4.46 -7.09
N ASN A 63 6.80 -4.42 -6.34
CA ASN A 63 5.46 -4.29 -6.92
C ASN A 63 5.25 -2.95 -7.66
N PHE A 64 6.01 -1.91 -7.34
CA PHE A 64 5.96 -0.62 -8.07
C PHE A 64 6.31 -0.75 -9.55
N LEU A 65 7.17 -1.72 -9.92
CA LEU A 65 7.52 -1.98 -11.32
C LEU A 65 6.35 -2.55 -12.13
N VAL A 66 5.30 -3.08 -11.50
CA VAL A 66 4.10 -3.59 -12.19
C VAL A 66 3.23 -2.46 -12.74
N VAL A 67 3.36 -1.25 -12.18
CA VAL A 67 2.60 -0.05 -12.57
C VAL A 67 3.51 1.07 -13.07
N ASP A 68 4.70 0.69 -13.55
CA ASP A 68 5.70 1.61 -14.11
C ASP A 68 6.09 2.78 -13.16
N GLU A 69 6.02 2.56 -11.85
CA GLU A 69 6.44 3.52 -10.84
C GLU A 69 7.88 3.23 -10.39
N ASP A 70 8.70 4.29 -10.28
CA ASP A 70 10.07 4.18 -9.78
C ASP A 70 10.07 3.68 -8.32
N PRO A 71 10.68 2.51 -8.04
CA PRO A 71 10.65 1.95 -6.70
C PRO A 71 11.33 2.83 -5.65
N ALA A 72 12.39 3.55 -5.98
CA ALA A 72 13.10 4.36 -4.97
C ALA A 72 12.25 5.53 -4.50
N GLN A 73 11.55 6.21 -5.42
CA GLN A 73 10.60 7.27 -5.09
C GLN A 73 9.40 6.74 -4.31
N ALA A 74 8.80 5.65 -4.78
CA ALA A 74 7.63 5.03 -4.16
C ALA A 74 7.92 4.56 -2.73
N VAL A 75 9.07 3.92 -2.53
CA VAL A 75 9.54 3.49 -1.20
C VAL A 75 9.75 4.70 -0.30
N GLY A 76 10.40 5.76 -0.79
CA GLY A 76 10.59 6.99 -0.05
C GLY A 76 9.28 7.60 0.47
N ARG A 77 8.23 7.60 -0.38
CA ARG A 77 6.89 8.09 0.00
C ARG A 77 6.24 7.23 1.09
N LEU A 78 6.25 5.92 0.94
CA LEU A 78 5.51 5.02 1.84
C LEU A 78 6.25 4.66 3.12
N MET A 79 7.56 4.94 3.20
CA MET A 79 8.38 4.54 4.35
C MET A 79 7.85 5.01 5.71
N PRO A 80 7.33 6.24 5.87
CA PRO A 80 6.78 6.71 7.15
C PRO A 80 5.59 5.90 7.68
N TYR A 81 4.86 5.21 6.79
CA TYR A 81 3.65 4.45 7.12
C TYR A 81 3.88 2.94 7.18
N THR A 82 5.11 2.47 6.92
CA THR A 82 5.42 1.05 6.72
C THR A 82 5.66 0.33 8.04
N PHE A 83 5.01 -0.81 8.22
CA PHE A 83 5.23 -1.71 9.36
C PHE A 83 6.04 -2.96 8.99
N HIS A 84 6.00 -3.37 7.71
CA HIS A 84 6.69 -4.55 7.24
C HIS A 84 7.13 -4.39 5.78
N VAL A 85 8.19 -5.07 5.38
CA VAL A 85 8.74 -4.99 4.02
C VAL A 85 8.88 -6.37 3.41
N HIS A 86 8.38 -6.54 2.19
CA HIS A 86 8.79 -7.61 1.29
C HIS A 86 9.92 -7.11 0.39
N ALA A 87 11.11 -7.68 0.58
CA ALA A 87 12.24 -7.44 -0.30
C ALA A 87 12.20 -8.45 -1.45
N LYS A 88 11.98 -7.95 -2.67
CA LYS A 88 12.03 -8.76 -3.88
C LYS A 88 12.57 -7.99 -5.07
N ASP A 89 13.02 -8.74 -6.07
CA ASP A 89 13.67 -8.20 -7.26
C ASP A 89 12.89 -8.57 -8.52
N PHE A 90 13.06 -7.78 -9.58
CA PHE A 90 12.50 -8.02 -10.90
C PHE A 90 13.60 -7.99 -11.96
N HIS A 91 13.54 -8.94 -12.89
CA HIS A 91 14.32 -8.86 -14.09
C HIS A 91 13.63 -7.94 -15.12
N VAL A 92 14.02 -6.66 -15.12
CA VAL A 92 13.46 -5.65 -16.03
C VAL A 92 14.16 -5.70 -17.40
N LYS A 93 13.37 -5.71 -18.48
CA LYS A 93 13.85 -5.65 -19.86
C LYS A 93 13.16 -4.51 -20.61
N SER A 94 13.87 -3.92 -21.57
CA SER A 94 13.26 -2.99 -22.51
C SER A 94 12.19 -3.70 -23.34
N GLY A 95 11.06 -3.02 -23.59
CA GLY A 95 10.05 -3.47 -24.54
C GLY A 95 10.47 -3.39 -26.01
N ASN A 96 11.68 -2.88 -26.29
CA ASN A 96 12.13 -2.57 -27.66
C ASN A 96 12.66 -3.77 -28.46
N GLY A 97 12.88 -4.94 -27.84
CA GLY A 97 13.35 -6.14 -28.54
C GLY A 97 14.83 -6.11 -28.95
#